data_AF-A0A5K0ZF93-F1
#
_entry.id   AF-A0A5K0ZF93-F1
#
_cell.length_a   1.000
_cell.length_b   1.000
_cell.length_c   1.000
_cell.angle_alpha   90.00
_cell.angle_beta   90.00
_cell.angle_gamma   90.00
#
_symmetry.space_group_name_H-M   'P 1'
#
loop_
_entity.id
_entity.type
_entity.pdbx_description
1 polymer ?
#
loop_
_entity_poly.entity_id
_entity_poly.type
_entity_poly.pdbx_seq_one_letter_code
_entity_poly.pdbx_strand_id
1 'polypeptide(L)'
;YASSQSLAAVELINEPSAPAVTLDVITRYYEAGYAAVRRHSPTAYVIMSRRQGAPPAELLTLANGRSRTVIDVHYYSIYSPIFQSMTVQQHINYIYQSRASQLSKITQDNGPLSFV
;
A
#
# COMPACT_ATOMS: atom_id res chain seq x y z
N TYR A 1 12.92 14.75 -10.95
CA TYR A 1 13.46 14.09 -9.74
C TYR A 1 14.55 13.05 -10.01
N ALA A 2 14.64 12.44 -11.20
CA ALA A 2 15.54 11.30 -11.49
C ALA A 2 17.03 11.48 -11.12
N SER A 3 17.58 12.69 -11.21
CA SER A 3 18.97 13.00 -10.87
C SER A 3 19.18 13.49 -9.42
N SER A 4 18.12 13.62 -8.63
CA SER A 4 18.20 14.09 -7.26
C SER A 4 18.56 12.93 -6.33
N GLN A 5 19.71 13.03 -5.66
CA GLN A 5 20.10 12.09 -4.60
C GLN A 5 19.16 12.13 -3.40
N SER A 6 18.37 13.20 -3.24
CA SER A 6 17.38 13.36 -2.18
C SER A 6 16.04 12.67 -2.48
N LEU A 7 15.86 12.08 -3.66
CA LEU A 7 14.64 11.35 -3.99
C LEU A 7 14.60 10.01 -3.24
N ALA A 8 13.82 9.95 -2.16
CA ALA A 8 13.65 8.75 -1.36
C ALA A 8 12.72 7.72 -2.02
N ALA A 9 11.56 8.17 -2.55
CA ALA A 9 10.53 7.28 -3.07
C ALA A 9 9.68 7.94 -4.16
N VAL A 10 8.98 7.11 -4.94
CA VAL A 10 7.93 7.50 -5.87
C VAL A 10 6.72 6.62 -5.60
N GLU A 11 5.62 7.24 -5.19
CA GLU A 11 4.31 6.60 -5.20
C GLU A 11 3.68 6.76 -6.58
N LEU A 12 3.27 5.64 -7.18
CA LEU A 12 2.82 5.63 -8.57
C LEU A 12 1.41 6.20 -8.71
N ILE A 13 0.49 5.79 -7.84
CA ILE A 13 -0.88 6.32 -7.75
C ILE A 13 -1.42 6.09 -6.33
N ASN A 14 -2.09 7.10 -5.79
CA ASN A 14 -2.71 7.07 -4.46
C ASN A 14 -4.11 6.44 -4.51
N GLU A 15 -4.37 5.49 -3.61
CA GLU A 15 -5.68 4.85 -3.37
C GLU A 15 -6.54 4.57 -4.62
N PRO A 16 -6.06 3.78 -5.60
CA PRO A 16 -6.88 3.40 -6.75
C PRO A 16 -8.18 2.72 -6.32
N SER A 17 -9.32 3.12 -6.86
CA SER A 17 -10.62 2.58 -6.44
C SER A 17 -10.85 1.16 -6.96
N ALA A 18 -11.06 0.18 -6.07
CA ALA A 18 -11.29 -1.21 -6.46
C ALA A 18 -12.54 -1.44 -7.34
N PRO A 19 -13.66 -0.71 -7.12
CA PRO A 19 -14.80 -0.75 -8.03
C PRO A 19 -14.53 -0.19 -9.44
N ALA A 20 -13.58 0.74 -9.59
CA ALA A 20 -13.31 1.41 -10.87
C ALA A 20 -12.17 0.77 -11.67
N VAL A 21 -11.19 0.17 -10.98
CA VAL A 21 -9.98 -0.39 -11.61
C VAL A 21 -9.79 -1.83 -11.17
N THR A 22 -9.69 -2.76 -12.13
CA THR A 22 -9.47 -4.18 -11.85
C THR A 22 -8.04 -4.46 -11.35
N LEU A 23 -7.84 -5.61 -10.69
CA LEU A 23 -6.51 -6.03 -10.23
C LEU A 23 -5.51 -6.18 -11.39
N ASP A 24 -5.95 -6.70 -12.54
CA ASP A 24 -5.09 -6.86 -13.73
C ASP A 24 -4.61 -5.51 -14.27
N VAL A 25 -5.53 -4.54 -14.41
CA VAL A 25 -5.19 -3.20 -14.90
C VAL A 25 -4.21 -2.51 -13.96
N ILE A 26 -4.46 -2.52 -12.65
CA ILE A 26 -3.57 -1.86 -11.69
C ILE A 26 -2.20 -2.56 -11.62
N THR A 27 -2.18 -3.89 -11.75
CA THR A 27 -0.93 -4.67 -11.77
C THR A 27 -0.07 -4.27 -12.95
N ARG A 28 -0.63 -4.22 -14.16
CA ARG A 28 0.10 -3.78 -15.36
C ARG A 28 0.61 -2.35 -15.24
N TYR A 29 -0.20 -1.46 -14.67
CA TYR A 29 0.20 -0.09 -14.39
C TYR A 29 1.41 -0.04 -13.44
N TYR A 30 1.38 -0.80 -12.34
CA TYR A 30 2.47 -0.87 -11.39
C TYR A 30 3.73 -1.52 -11.94
N GLU A 31 3.62 -2.53 -12.79
CA GLU A 31 4.78 -3.12 -13.49
C GLU A 31 5.45 -2.10 -14.42
N ALA A 32 4.66 -1.40 -15.22
CA ALA A 32 5.16 -0.35 -16.12
C ALA A 32 5.79 0.81 -15.33
N GLY A 33 5.14 1.26 -14.26
CA GLY A 33 5.64 2.31 -13.37
C GLY A 33 6.93 1.91 -12.67
N TYR A 34 7.02 0.70 -12.13
CA TYR A 34 8.23 0.15 -11.53
C TYR A 34 9.38 0.13 -12.54
N ALA A 35 9.16 -0.41 -13.73
CA ALA A 35 10.17 -0.45 -14.79
C ALA A 35 10.61 0.98 -15.21
N ALA A 36 9.69 1.93 -15.28
CA ALA A 36 10.00 3.32 -15.54
C ALA A 36 10.89 3.94 -14.45
N VAL A 37 10.55 3.76 -13.17
CA VAL A 37 11.38 4.26 -12.07
C VAL A 37 12.76 3.60 -12.08
N ARG A 38 12.85 2.28 -12.29
CA ARG A 38 14.14 1.56 -12.29
C ARG A 38 15.07 1.95 -13.43
N ARG A 39 14.54 2.42 -14.56
CA ARG A 39 15.35 3.02 -15.64
C ARG A 39 16.04 4.31 -15.25
N HIS A 40 15.51 5.04 -14.26
CA HIS A 40 15.99 6.36 -13.88
C HIS A 40 16.60 6.43 -12.48
N SER A 41 16.21 5.53 -11.57
CA SER A 41 16.72 5.47 -10.20
C SER A 41 16.78 4.02 -9.70
N PRO A 42 17.99 3.50 -9.43
CA PRO A 42 18.15 2.20 -8.79
C PRO A 42 17.89 2.25 -7.27
N THR A 43 17.86 3.44 -6.66
CA THR A 43 17.83 3.61 -5.20
C THR A 43 16.49 4.08 -4.64
N ALA A 44 15.65 4.76 -5.43
CA ALA A 44 14.36 5.21 -4.96
C ALA A 44 13.43 4.02 -4.66
N TYR A 45 12.68 4.10 -3.57
CA TYR A 45 11.58 3.17 -3.32
C TYR A 45 10.45 3.39 -4.32
N VAL A 46 9.82 2.31 -4.76
CA VAL A 46 8.58 2.38 -5.56
C VAL A 46 7.44 1.96 -4.65
N ILE A 47 6.50 2.88 -4.45
CA ILE A 47 5.34 2.67 -3.57
C ILE A 47 4.12 2.33 -4.42
N MET A 48 3.46 1.22 -4.07
CA MET A 48 2.24 0.72 -4.69
C MET A 48 1.11 0.80 -3.65
N SER A 49 0.22 1.77 -3.80
CA SER A 49 -0.92 1.93 -2.91
C SER A 49 -1.96 0.83 -3.12
N ARG A 50 -2.48 0.25 -2.05
CA ARG A 50 -3.55 -0.75 -2.15
C ARG A 50 -4.78 -0.14 -2.79
N ARG A 51 -5.50 -0.91 -3.61
CA ARG A 51 -6.82 -0.47 -4.07
C ARG A 51 -7.79 -0.27 -2.92
N GLN A 52 -8.46 0.88 -2.88
CA GLN A 52 -9.49 1.17 -1.89
C GLN A 52 -10.66 0.20 -2.06
N GLY A 53 -10.98 -0.54 -0.99
CA GLY A 53 -12.04 -1.56 -0.98
C GLY A 53 -11.59 -2.97 -1.39
N ALA A 54 -10.33 -3.20 -1.73
CA ALA A 54 -9.82 -4.51 -2.11
C ALA A 54 -9.25 -5.34 -0.94
N PRO A 55 -9.04 -6.66 -1.08
CA PRO A 55 -8.33 -7.46 -0.10
C PRO A 55 -6.92 -6.91 0.20
N PRO A 56 -6.44 -6.97 1.46
CA PRO A 56 -5.18 -6.32 1.84
C PRO A 56 -3.94 -6.94 1.16
N ALA A 57 -3.99 -8.23 0.81
CA ALA A 57 -2.84 -9.00 0.34
C ALA A 57 -2.69 -9.07 -1.20
N GLU A 58 -3.60 -8.48 -1.98
CA GLU A 58 -3.67 -8.74 -3.43
C GLU A 58 -2.43 -8.27 -4.22
N LEU A 59 -1.65 -7.33 -3.68
CA LEU A 59 -0.41 -6.83 -4.29
C LEU A 59 0.86 -7.51 -3.76
N LEU A 60 0.77 -8.42 -2.78
CA LEU A 60 1.96 -9.06 -2.21
C LEU A 60 2.72 -9.87 -3.26
N THR A 61 2.01 -10.66 -4.08
CA THR A 61 2.64 -11.43 -5.16
C THR A 61 3.35 -10.53 -6.16
N LEU A 62 2.78 -9.35 -6.44
CA LEU A 62 3.41 -8.38 -7.33
C LEU A 62 4.64 -7.72 -6.69
N ALA A 63 4.55 -7.29 -5.43
CA ALA A 63 5.66 -6.59 -4.78
C ALA A 63 6.80 -7.55 -4.40
N ASN A 64 6.50 -8.82 -4.12
CA ASN A 64 7.50 -9.85 -3.84
C ASN A 64 8.49 -10.02 -5.00
N GLY A 65 9.77 -10.17 -4.65
CA GLY A 65 10.86 -10.33 -5.63
C GLY A 65 11.29 -9.04 -6.34
N ARG A 66 10.63 -7.89 -6.09
CA ARG A 66 11.01 -6.59 -6.67
C ARG A 66 11.79 -5.75 -5.67
N SER A 67 13.01 -5.36 -6.03
CA SER A 67 13.87 -4.56 -5.16
C SER A 67 13.27 -3.19 -4.84
N ARG A 68 13.37 -2.80 -3.56
CA ARG A 68 12.93 -1.50 -3.04
C ARG A 68 11.47 -1.18 -3.41
N THR A 69 10.60 -2.16 -3.26
CA THR A 69 9.15 -2.02 -3.44
C THR A 69 8.48 -1.94 -2.09
N VAL A 70 7.50 -1.05 -1.96
CA VAL A 70 6.75 -0.82 -0.73
C VAL A 70 5.26 -0.90 -1.08
N ILE A 71 4.49 -1.60 -0.26
CA ILE A 71 3.03 -1.55 -0.33
C ILE A 71 2.55 -0.47 0.63
N ASP A 72 1.75 0.46 0.12
CA ASP A 72 1.11 1.50 0.93
C ASP A 72 -0.33 1.11 1.26
N VAL A 73 -0.73 1.29 2.52
CA VAL A 73 -2.10 1.04 2.98
C VAL A 73 -2.60 2.15 3.88
N HIS A 74 -3.82 2.63 3.64
CA HIS A 74 -4.43 3.64 4.50
C HIS A 74 -5.51 3.03 5.38
N TYR A 75 -5.46 3.33 6.67
CA TYR A 75 -6.44 2.91 7.66
C TYR A 75 -7.12 4.10 8.31
N TYR A 76 -8.44 4.17 8.11
CA TYR A 76 -9.28 5.20 8.71
C TYR A 76 -10.29 4.58 9.67
N SER A 77 -10.61 5.31 10.74
CA SER A 77 -11.67 4.96 11.70
C SER A 77 -12.86 5.91 11.61
N ILE A 78 -13.23 6.32 10.39
CA ILE A 78 -14.31 7.32 10.19
C ILE A 78 -15.32 6.96 9.08
N TYR A 79 -14.91 6.22 8.04
CA TYR A 79 -15.73 5.99 6.84
C TYR A 79 -16.73 4.82 6.93
N SER A 80 -16.99 4.31 8.14
CA SER A 80 -17.97 3.25 8.39
C SER A 80 -18.89 3.64 9.54
N PRO A 81 -20.22 3.38 9.46
CA PRO A 81 -21.17 3.71 10.52
C PRO A 81 -20.78 3.15 11.90
N ILE A 82 -20.08 2.02 11.95
CA ILE A 82 -19.63 1.41 13.22
C ILE A 82 -18.79 2.38 14.07
N PHE A 83 -18.05 3.28 13.42
CA PHE A 83 -17.12 4.19 14.08
C PHE A 83 -17.82 5.40 14.72
N GLN A 84 -19.03 5.75 14.24
CA GLN A 84 -19.78 6.89 14.76
C GLN A 84 -20.33 6.63 16.16
N SER A 85 -20.60 5.37 16.50
CA SER A 85 -21.11 4.95 17.80
C SER A 85 -20.02 4.50 18.77
N MET A 86 -18.75 4.53 18.37
CA MET A 86 -17.64 4.07 19.22
C MET A 86 -17.18 5.15 20.19
N THR A 87 -16.93 4.75 21.44
CA THR A 87 -16.18 5.56 22.41
C THR A 87 -14.70 5.63 22.02
N VAL A 88 -13.96 6.57 22.61
CA VAL A 88 -12.50 6.69 22.41
C VAL A 88 -11.79 5.36 22.71
N GLN A 89 -12.15 4.67 23.79
CA GLN A 89 -11.52 3.39 24.14
C GLN A 89 -11.85 2.30 23.11
N GLN A 90 -13.05 2.30 22.54
CA GLN A 90 -13.41 1.34 21.49
C GLN A 90 -12.62 1.59 20.20
N HIS A 91 -12.36 2.86 19.83
CA HIS A 91 -11.46 3.19 18.73
C HIS A 91 -10.05 2.67 18.95
N ILE A 92 -9.49 2.89 20.14
CA ILE A 92 -8.17 2.37 20.54
C ILE A 92 -8.15 0.84 20.43
N ASN A 93 -9.15 0.18 21.00
CA ASN A 93 -9.25 -1.28 20.97
C ASN A 93 -9.36 -1.80 19.53
N TYR A 94 -10.10 -1.11 18.66
CA TYR A 94 -10.23 -1.48 17.25
C TYR A 94 -8.88 -1.45 16.52
N ILE A 95 -8.02 -0.47 16.81
CA ILE A 95 -6.66 -0.42 16.24
C ILE A 95 -5.86 -1.65 16.66
N TYR A 96 -5.78 -1.93 17.97
CA TYR A 96 -4.96 -3.03 18.49
C TYR A 96 -5.49 -4.42 18.15
N GLN A 97 -6.81 -4.58 18.04
CA GLN A 97 -7.44 -5.89 17.84
C GLN A 97 -7.75 -6.18 16.36
N SER A 98 -8.08 -5.15 15.57
CA SER A 98 -8.49 -5.32 14.17
C SER A 98 -7.43 -4.81 13.19
N ARG A 99 -6.98 -3.56 13.32
CA ARG A 99 -6.00 -2.98 12.36
C ARG A 99 -4.65 -3.68 12.44
N ALA A 100 -4.18 -4.05 13.63
CA ALA A 100 -2.96 -4.83 13.80
C ALA A 100 -2.98 -6.16 13.01
N SER A 101 -4.10 -6.89 13.06
CA SER A 101 -4.26 -8.13 12.29
C SER A 101 -4.36 -7.91 10.78
N GLN A 102 -4.92 -6.78 10.34
CA GLN A 102 -4.97 -6.44 8.91
C GLN A 102 -3.58 -6.06 8.39
N LEU A 103 -2.81 -5.31 9.18
CA LEU A 103 -1.44 -4.93 8.85
C LEU A 103 -0.50 -6.15 8.86
N SER A 104 -0.63 -7.08 9.79
CA SER A 104 0.22 -8.28 9.80
C SER A 104 0.05 -9.18 8.56
N LYS A 105 -1.08 -9.10 7.86
CA LYS A 105 -1.29 -9.85 6.61
C LYS A 105 -0.42 -9.34 5.46
N ILE A 106 -0.03 -8.06 5.50
CA ILE A 106 0.80 -7.42 4.46
C ILE A 106 2.26 -7.28 4.89
N THR A 107 2.53 -7.18 6.19
CA THR A 107 3.88 -7.13 6.75
C THR A 107 4.34 -8.55 7.08
N GLN A 108 4.85 -9.25 6.07
CA GLN A 108 5.34 -10.63 6.19
C GLN A 108 6.86 -10.68 6.29
N ASP A 109 7.38 -11.68 7.01
CA ASP A 109 8.81 -11.96 7.04
C ASP A 109 9.33 -12.24 5.62
N ASN A 110 10.42 -11.58 5.23
CA ASN A 110 10.99 -11.60 3.88
C ASN A 110 10.04 -11.11 2.76
N GLY A 111 8.94 -10.44 3.11
CA GLY A 111 8.03 -9.78 2.18
C GLY A 111 8.48 -8.37 1.78
N PRO A 112 7.69 -7.67 0.94
CA PRO A 112 7.91 -6.26 0.67
C PRO A 112 7.74 -5.42 1.94
N LEU A 113 8.34 -4.23 1.95
CA LEU A 113 8.07 -3.27 3.02
C LEU A 113 6.63 -2.78 2.94
N SER A 114 6.07 -2.39 4.09
CA SER A 114 4.77 -1.72 4.18
C SER A 114 4.92 -0.27 4.63
N PHE A 115 4.15 0.63 4.04
CA PHE A 115 3.94 2.02 4.45
C PHE A 115 2.49 2.17 4.90
N VAL A 116 2.26 2.88 6.01
CA VAL A 116 0.96 2.99 6.71
C VAL A 116 0.71 4.43 7.11
#